data_AF-A0A6A4GZW5-F1
#
_entry.id   AF-A0A6A4GZW5-F1
#
_cell.length_a   1.000
_cell.length_b   1.000
_cell.length_c   1.000
_cell.angle_alpha   90.00
_cell.angle_beta   90.00
_cell.angle_gamma   90.00
#
_symmetry.space_group_name_H-M   'P 1'
#
loop_
_entity.id
_entity.type
_entity.pdbx_description
1 polymer ?
#
loop_
_entity_poly.entity_id
_entity_poly.type
_entity_poly.pdbx_seq_one_letter_code
_entity_poly.pdbx_strand_id
1 'polypeptide(L)'
;MSRDTTTPTDKTYTIGESFYPIAPCEFERYERSDVVPDIQFPFDIQPGTVSFTHEPPKKGWVRYMHPEGAQYFCLQHALFMVYTDANLYTETILSKTDEFLQQVIEFISCHGDELQTVFDAETVDLVMDVTHSDQDLVCGYYFAHRPNQTIFWAHDFPASRRLWADVKGVRSELHILHTMQAQYWEHCALFPCSRRRHRKQLTKCEIFSFMEFLIL
;
A
#
# COMPACT_ATOMS: atom_id res chain seq x y z
N MET A 1 -18.62 41.58 25.53
CA MET A 1 -18.32 41.01 24.20
C MET A 1 -17.42 39.80 24.44
N SER A 2 -18.03 38.65 24.67
CA SER A 2 -17.31 37.39 24.91
C SER A 2 -16.87 36.84 23.55
N ARG A 3 -15.57 36.54 23.40
CA ARG A 3 -15.08 35.80 22.24
C ARG A 3 -15.30 34.32 22.54
N ASP A 4 -16.31 33.73 21.91
CA ASP A 4 -16.38 32.29 21.80
C ASP A 4 -15.13 31.79 21.08
N THR A 5 -14.32 31.06 21.83
CA THR A 5 -13.15 30.36 21.30
C THR A 5 -13.58 28.93 21.12
N THR A 6 -14.26 28.64 20.01
CA THR A 6 -14.62 27.28 19.65
C THR A 6 -13.33 26.56 19.25
N THR A 7 -12.79 25.76 20.17
CA THR A 7 -11.77 24.75 19.86
C THR A 7 -12.30 23.82 18.77
N PRO A 8 -11.53 23.50 17.71
CA PRO A 8 -11.94 22.48 16.76
C PRO A 8 -11.99 21.14 17.50
N THR A 9 -13.17 20.54 17.56
CA THR A 9 -13.34 19.13 17.92
C THR A 9 -12.55 18.30 16.92
N ASP A 10 -11.43 17.75 17.37
CA ASP A 10 -10.59 16.83 16.63
C ASP A 10 -11.38 15.55 16.40
N LYS A 11 -12.02 15.44 15.23
CA LYS A 11 -12.83 14.27 14.88
C LYS A 11 -11.87 13.18 14.41
N THR A 12 -11.45 12.33 15.34
CA THR A 12 -10.65 11.14 15.00
C THR A 12 -11.58 10.07 14.43
N TYR A 13 -11.80 10.08 13.13
CA TYR A 13 -12.50 8.99 12.46
C TYR A 13 -11.59 7.77 12.39
N THR A 14 -12.08 6.60 12.80
CA THR A 14 -11.34 5.34 12.74
C THR A 14 -11.98 4.40 11.73
N ILE A 15 -11.19 3.73 10.89
CA ILE A 15 -11.68 2.69 9.96
C ILE A 15 -12.11 1.46 10.78
N GLY A 16 -11.28 1.11 11.77
CA GLY A 16 -11.49 0.04 12.73
C GLY A 16 -10.32 -0.01 13.70
N GLU A 17 -10.47 -0.68 14.84
CA GLU A 17 -9.44 -0.72 15.89
C GLU A 17 -8.18 -1.50 15.48
N SER A 18 -8.30 -2.40 14.50
CA SER A 18 -7.19 -3.21 13.99
C SER A 18 -6.42 -2.55 12.84
N PHE A 19 -6.70 -1.28 12.52
CA PHE A 19 -6.02 -0.54 11.46
C PHE A 19 -4.95 0.40 12.00
N TYR A 20 -3.85 0.50 11.29
CA TYR A 20 -2.83 1.51 11.56
C TYR A 20 -2.21 2.03 10.25
N PRO A 21 -1.93 3.33 10.14
CA PRO A 21 -1.31 3.87 8.93
C PRO A 21 0.17 3.50 8.89
N ILE A 22 0.65 3.09 7.71
CA ILE A 22 2.07 2.82 7.42
C ILE A 22 2.51 3.63 6.21
N ALA A 23 3.79 3.99 6.12
CA ALA A 23 4.38 4.47 4.89
C ALA A 23 4.90 3.32 4.02
N PRO A 24 4.98 3.48 2.69
CA PRO A 24 5.59 2.48 1.81
C PRO A 24 6.99 2.02 2.25
N CYS A 25 7.84 2.92 2.75
CA CYS A 25 9.18 2.53 3.25
C CYS A 25 9.16 1.71 4.53
N GLU A 26 8.05 1.68 5.27
CA GLU A 26 7.85 0.87 6.48
C GLU A 26 7.19 -0.48 6.15
N PHE A 27 7.00 -0.78 4.86
CA PHE A 27 6.41 -2.04 4.43
C PHE A 27 7.43 -3.15 4.63
N GLU A 28 7.29 -3.91 5.72
CA GLU A 28 8.23 -4.95 6.18
C GLU A 28 8.12 -6.23 5.33
N ARG A 29 8.55 -6.14 4.07
CA ARG A 29 8.51 -7.26 3.12
C ARG A 29 9.48 -8.38 3.47
N TYR A 30 10.68 -8.05 3.93
CA TYR A 30 11.76 -9.02 4.19
C TYR A 30 11.74 -9.63 5.60
N GLU A 31 10.94 -9.07 6.50
CA GLU A 31 10.85 -9.52 7.89
C GLU A 31 9.66 -10.47 8.12
N ARG A 32 8.93 -10.81 7.05
CA ARG A 32 7.79 -11.74 7.14
C ARG A 32 8.26 -13.11 7.58
N SER A 33 7.62 -13.61 8.63
CA SER A 33 7.90 -14.89 9.28
C SER A 33 7.52 -16.14 8.45
N ASP A 34 6.98 -15.95 7.24
CA ASP A 34 6.63 -17.03 6.31
C ASP A 34 7.89 -17.62 5.64
N VAL A 35 8.75 -18.25 6.44
CA VAL A 35 9.93 -18.94 5.94
C VAL A 35 9.47 -20.25 5.30
N VAL A 36 9.61 -20.34 3.98
CA VAL A 36 9.46 -21.63 3.29
C VAL A 36 10.53 -22.57 3.83
N PRO A 37 10.17 -23.77 4.33
CA PRO A 37 11.14 -24.73 4.82
C PRO A 37 12.20 -25.01 3.75
N ASP A 38 13.47 -24.99 4.16
CA ASP A 38 14.59 -25.36 3.29
C ASP A 38 14.58 -26.89 3.08
N ILE A 39 13.72 -27.34 2.17
CA ILE A 39 13.53 -28.74 1.81
C ILE A 39 13.87 -28.88 0.34
N GLN A 40 14.90 -29.69 0.06
CA GLN A 40 15.17 -30.12 -1.32
C GLN A 40 14.04 -31.03 -1.80
N PHE A 41 13.23 -30.51 -2.71
CA PHE A 41 12.23 -31.28 -3.43
C PHE A 41 12.82 -31.76 -4.77
N PRO A 42 13.10 -33.06 -4.96
CA PRO A 42 13.67 -33.55 -6.21
C PRO A 42 12.61 -33.45 -7.32
N PHE A 43 12.81 -32.50 -8.23
CA PHE A 43 11.91 -32.25 -9.35
C PHE A 43 12.72 -31.97 -10.62
N ASP A 44 12.66 -32.90 -11.57
CA ASP A 44 13.34 -32.76 -12.87
C ASP A 44 12.42 -32.10 -13.90
N ILE A 45 12.87 -30.98 -14.46
CA ILE A 45 12.15 -30.28 -15.54
C ILE A 45 12.44 -31.01 -16.85
N GLN A 46 11.38 -31.52 -17.50
CA GLN A 46 11.52 -32.18 -18.78
C GLN A 46 11.93 -31.19 -19.89
N PRO A 47 12.81 -31.57 -20.84
CA PRO A 47 13.15 -30.74 -21.98
C PRO A 47 11.89 -30.26 -22.73
N GLY A 48 11.80 -28.96 -22.99
CA GLY A 48 10.65 -28.35 -23.66
C GLY A 48 9.47 -27.99 -22.74
N THR A 49 9.59 -28.15 -21.43
CA THR A 49 8.59 -27.65 -20.47
C THR A 49 8.64 -26.12 -20.42
N VAL A 50 7.57 -25.46 -20.87
CA VAL A 50 7.46 -24.00 -20.93
C VAL A 50 6.34 -23.42 -20.06
N SER A 51 5.56 -24.28 -19.39
CA SER A 51 4.45 -23.88 -18.53
C SER A 51 4.32 -24.78 -17.30
N PHE A 52 3.87 -24.18 -16.21
CA PHE A 52 3.56 -24.84 -14.94
C PHE A 52 2.16 -24.42 -14.51
N THR A 53 1.38 -25.38 -14.01
CA THR A 53 0.04 -25.09 -13.50
C THR A 53 0.15 -24.54 -12.09
N HIS A 54 -0.62 -23.49 -11.80
CA HIS A 54 -0.74 -22.94 -10.46
C HIS A 54 -2.21 -22.83 -10.09
N GLU A 55 -2.50 -22.98 -8.80
CA GLU A 55 -3.84 -22.72 -8.29
C GLU A 55 -4.25 -21.27 -8.59
N PRO A 56 -5.43 -21.05 -9.18
CA PRO A 56 -5.89 -19.71 -9.49
C PRO A 56 -6.15 -18.93 -8.19
N PRO A 57 -5.88 -17.62 -8.17
CA PRO A 57 -6.26 -16.76 -7.05
C PRO A 57 -7.77 -16.77 -6.81
N LYS A 58 -8.17 -16.69 -5.54
CA LYS A 58 -9.58 -16.77 -5.11
C LYS A 58 -10.30 -15.43 -5.32
N LYS A 59 -11.65 -15.45 -5.39
CA LYS A 59 -12.56 -14.28 -5.29
C LYS A 59 -12.24 -13.07 -6.18
N GLY A 60 -11.70 -13.29 -7.39
CA GLY A 60 -11.43 -12.21 -8.35
C GLY A 60 -10.11 -11.46 -8.15
N TRP A 61 -9.31 -11.88 -7.16
CA TRP A 61 -7.94 -11.41 -7.02
C TRP A 61 -7.10 -11.84 -8.22
N VAL A 62 -6.13 -11.01 -8.60
CA VAL A 62 -5.11 -11.32 -9.61
C VAL A 62 -3.78 -11.44 -8.91
N ARG A 63 -3.12 -12.58 -9.08
CA ARG A 63 -1.77 -12.82 -8.55
C ARG A 63 -0.72 -12.26 -9.49
N TYR A 64 0.25 -11.56 -8.92
CA TYR A 64 1.46 -11.11 -9.58
C TYR A 64 2.68 -11.65 -8.82
N MET A 65 3.83 -11.59 -9.47
CA MET A 65 5.12 -11.96 -8.90
C MET A 65 6.01 -10.72 -8.90
N HIS A 66 6.60 -10.46 -7.75
CA HIS A 66 7.69 -9.49 -7.60
C HIS A 66 8.91 -9.97 -8.39
N PRO A 67 9.80 -9.06 -8.84
CA PRO A 67 11.05 -9.44 -9.52
C PRO A 67 11.94 -10.39 -8.72
N GLU A 68 11.84 -10.37 -7.38
CA GLU A 68 12.59 -11.21 -6.46
C GLU A 68 11.90 -12.55 -6.14
N GLY A 69 10.71 -12.81 -6.71
CA GLY A 69 10.03 -14.10 -6.62
C GLY A 69 8.96 -14.22 -5.55
N ALA A 70 8.79 -13.24 -4.65
CA ALA A 70 7.64 -13.20 -3.75
C ALA A 70 6.35 -12.84 -4.54
N GLN A 71 5.21 -13.37 -4.12
CA GLN A 71 3.92 -13.10 -4.77
C GLN A 71 3.18 -11.95 -4.09
N TYR A 72 2.32 -11.29 -4.85
CA TYR A 72 1.38 -10.31 -4.34
C TYR A 72 0.07 -10.37 -5.10
N PHE A 73 -0.98 -9.81 -4.52
CA PHE A 73 -2.33 -9.88 -5.05
C PHE A 73 -2.90 -8.50 -5.30
N CYS A 74 -3.70 -8.40 -6.35
CA CYS A 74 -4.37 -7.18 -6.75
C CYS A 74 -5.86 -7.43 -7.01
N LEU A 75 -6.73 -6.56 -6.51
CA LEU A 75 -8.17 -6.61 -6.73
C LEU A 75 -8.66 -5.26 -7.24
N GLN A 76 -9.47 -5.27 -8.30
CA GLN A 76 -10.11 -4.05 -8.79
C GLN A 76 -11.44 -3.85 -8.06
N HIS A 77 -11.52 -2.80 -7.25
CA HIS A 77 -12.75 -2.33 -6.62
C HIS A 77 -13.19 -1.00 -7.26
N ALA A 78 -14.44 -0.56 -7.06
CA ALA A 78 -14.94 0.68 -7.66
C ALA A 78 -14.21 1.93 -7.14
N LEU A 79 -13.87 1.94 -5.85
CA LEU A 79 -13.25 3.08 -5.17
C LEU A 79 -11.73 3.16 -5.32
N PHE A 80 -11.07 2.04 -5.62
CA PHE A 80 -9.61 1.94 -5.65
C PHE A 80 -9.15 0.61 -6.26
N MET A 81 -7.89 0.56 -6.67
CA MET A 81 -7.17 -0.69 -6.90
C MET A 81 -6.56 -1.17 -5.58
N VAL A 82 -6.88 -2.39 -5.14
CA VAL A 82 -6.37 -2.96 -3.89
C VAL A 82 -5.12 -3.78 -4.16
N TYR A 83 -4.10 -3.66 -3.30
CA TYR A 83 -2.91 -4.51 -3.31
C TYR A 83 -2.63 -5.06 -1.93
N THR A 84 -2.10 -6.27 -1.89
CA THR A 84 -1.61 -6.90 -0.66
C THR A 84 -0.54 -7.93 -0.97
N ASP A 85 0.45 -8.03 -0.09
CA ASP A 85 1.43 -9.13 -0.09
C ASP A 85 0.96 -10.30 0.81
N ALA A 86 -0.20 -10.19 1.46
CA ALA A 86 -0.75 -11.24 2.31
C ALA A 86 -1.02 -12.52 1.50
N ASN A 87 -0.75 -13.69 2.08
CA ASN A 87 -0.97 -14.96 1.40
C ASN A 87 -2.45 -15.34 1.36
N LEU A 88 -3.15 -14.93 0.29
CA LEU A 88 -4.59 -15.14 0.11
C LEU A 88 -5.01 -16.58 -0.20
N TYR A 89 -4.06 -17.53 -0.30
CA TYR A 89 -4.41 -18.95 -0.39
C TYR A 89 -4.89 -19.49 0.97
N THR A 90 -4.42 -18.91 2.07
CA THR A 90 -4.88 -19.22 3.43
C THR A 90 -6.27 -18.63 3.67
N GLU A 91 -7.26 -19.48 3.97
CA GLU A 91 -8.66 -19.06 4.09
C GLU A 91 -8.89 -18.04 5.21
N THR A 92 -8.16 -18.15 6.33
CA THR A 92 -8.24 -17.20 7.44
C THR A 92 -7.75 -15.81 7.03
N ILE A 93 -6.60 -15.74 6.33
CA ILE A 93 -6.04 -14.48 5.82
C ILE A 93 -6.96 -13.87 4.77
N LEU A 94 -7.51 -14.68 3.84
CA LEU A 94 -8.46 -14.20 2.84
C LEU A 94 -9.72 -13.62 3.48
N SER A 95 -10.35 -14.36 4.41
CA SER A 95 -11.54 -13.89 5.11
C SER A 95 -11.28 -12.58 5.85
N LYS A 96 -10.13 -12.47 6.54
CA LYS A 96 -9.78 -11.25 7.26
C LYS A 96 -9.47 -10.09 6.32
N THR A 97 -8.80 -10.35 5.20
CA THR A 97 -8.53 -9.33 4.18
C THR A 97 -9.84 -8.79 3.62
N ASP A 98 -10.83 -9.65 3.36
CA ASP A 98 -12.15 -9.23 2.90
C ASP A 98 -12.89 -8.40 3.97
N GLU A 99 -12.82 -8.79 5.25
CA GLU A 99 -13.39 -8.02 6.37
C GLU A 99 -12.76 -6.62 6.50
N PHE A 100 -11.44 -6.53 6.35
CA PHE A 100 -10.72 -5.25 6.38
C PHE A 100 -11.07 -4.38 5.18
N LEU A 101 -11.13 -4.96 3.98
CA LEU A 101 -11.55 -4.25 2.79
C LEU A 101 -12.96 -3.66 2.97
N GLN A 102 -13.89 -4.45 3.52
CA GLN A 102 -15.26 -3.99 3.77
C GLN A 102 -15.30 -2.81 4.76
N GLN A 103 -14.52 -2.85 5.84
CA GLN A 103 -14.40 -1.73 6.79
C GLN A 103 -13.88 -0.46 6.12
N VAL A 104 -12.87 -0.58 5.24
CA VAL A 104 -12.36 0.57 4.48
C VAL A 104 -13.44 1.13 3.54
N ILE A 105 -14.18 0.27 2.84
CA ILE A 105 -15.26 0.70 1.94
C ILE A 105 -16.36 1.43 2.70
N GLU A 106 -16.79 0.91 3.85
CA GLU A 106 -17.80 1.53 4.70
C GLU A 106 -17.31 2.88 5.23
N PHE A 107 -16.07 2.94 5.70
CA PHE A 107 -15.46 4.18 6.16
C PHE A 107 -15.44 5.26 5.07
N ILE A 108 -14.98 4.91 3.86
CA ILE A 108 -14.93 5.86 2.73
C ILE A 108 -16.34 6.25 2.27
N SER A 109 -17.31 5.34 2.35
CA SER A 109 -18.70 5.66 2.01
C SER A 109 -19.33 6.65 3.00
N CYS A 110 -18.95 6.60 4.27
CA CYS A 110 -19.48 7.50 5.31
C CYS A 110 -18.71 8.82 5.44
N HIS A 111 -17.40 8.82 5.20
CA HIS A 111 -16.52 9.95 5.51
C HIS A 111 -15.67 10.41 4.33
N GLY A 112 -15.79 9.77 3.16
CA GLY A 112 -14.96 10.05 1.99
C GLY A 112 -15.09 11.48 1.47
N ASP A 113 -16.26 12.10 1.59
CA ASP A 113 -16.48 13.51 1.19
C ASP A 113 -15.71 14.50 2.08
N GLU A 114 -15.34 14.10 3.31
CA GLU A 114 -14.50 14.91 4.20
C GLU A 114 -13.01 14.79 3.83
N LEU A 115 -12.64 13.73 3.11
CA LEU A 115 -11.32 13.58 2.53
C LEU A 115 -11.25 14.43 1.25
N GLN A 116 -10.22 15.27 1.12
CA GLN A 116 -10.02 16.13 -0.05
C GLN A 116 -9.52 15.32 -1.28
N THR A 117 -10.10 14.14 -1.53
CA THR A 117 -9.67 13.21 -2.57
C THR A 117 -10.89 12.47 -3.12
N VAL A 118 -10.94 12.34 -4.46
CA VAL A 118 -11.95 11.54 -5.14
C VAL A 118 -11.46 10.10 -5.24
N PHE A 119 -12.16 9.18 -4.58
CA PHE A 119 -11.87 7.75 -4.60
C PHE A 119 -12.41 7.11 -5.87
N ASP A 120 -11.49 6.66 -6.73
CA ASP A 120 -11.80 5.95 -7.96
C ASP A 120 -10.69 4.93 -8.29
N ALA A 121 -11.07 3.80 -8.90
CA ALA A 121 -10.17 2.73 -9.31
C ALA A 121 -9.10 3.15 -10.34
N GLU A 122 -9.23 4.30 -11.00
CA GLU A 122 -8.26 4.86 -11.95
C GLU A 122 -7.34 5.90 -11.29
N THR A 123 -7.71 6.45 -10.13
CA THR A 123 -6.92 7.47 -9.42
C THR A 123 -6.27 7.00 -8.11
N VAL A 124 -6.89 6.08 -7.36
CA VAL A 124 -6.43 5.65 -6.03
C VAL A 124 -6.04 4.18 -6.00
N ASP A 125 -4.87 3.87 -5.42
CA ASP A 125 -4.47 2.53 -4.99
C ASP A 125 -4.64 2.46 -3.47
N LEU A 126 -5.22 1.38 -2.96
CA LEU A 126 -5.23 1.02 -1.55
C LEU A 126 -4.23 -0.14 -1.36
N VAL A 127 -3.31 0.01 -0.42
CA VAL A 127 -2.46 -1.10 0.02
C VAL A 127 -2.88 -1.54 1.40
N MET A 128 -3.08 -2.84 1.56
CA MET A 128 -3.35 -3.49 2.84
C MET A 128 -2.24 -4.49 3.16
N ASP A 129 -1.60 -4.27 4.29
CA ASP A 129 -0.62 -5.18 4.88
C ASP A 129 -1.26 -5.94 6.03
N VAL A 130 -1.74 -7.16 5.75
CA VAL A 130 -2.40 -8.00 6.74
C VAL A 130 -1.35 -8.88 7.42
N THR A 131 -1.09 -8.58 8.69
CA THR A 131 -0.05 -9.23 9.49
C THR A 131 -0.61 -9.70 10.83
N HIS A 132 0.14 -10.58 11.50
CA HIS A 132 -0.20 -11.05 12.85
C HIS A 132 0.35 -10.09 13.91
N SER A 133 -0.47 -9.72 14.88
CA SER A 133 -0.09 -8.97 16.08
C SER A 133 -0.58 -9.71 17.32
N ASP A 134 0.35 -10.26 18.10
CA ASP A 134 0.15 -11.09 19.31
C ASP A 134 -0.84 -12.26 19.16
N GLN A 135 -2.15 -11.97 19.07
CA GLN A 135 -3.26 -12.93 19.00
C GLN A 135 -4.28 -12.65 17.88
N ASP A 136 -4.20 -11.49 17.23
CA ASP A 136 -5.14 -11.07 16.19
C ASP A 136 -4.42 -10.70 14.90
N LEU A 137 -5.19 -10.63 13.82
CA LEU A 137 -4.71 -10.03 12.56
C LEU A 137 -4.97 -8.53 12.61
N VAL A 138 -3.96 -7.77 12.19
CA VAL A 138 -4.02 -6.31 12.05
C VAL A 138 -3.77 -5.91 10.60
N CYS A 139 -4.13 -4.68 10.25
CA CYS A 139 -4.02 -4.15 8.90
C CYS A 139 -3.24 -2.84 8.89
N GLY A 140 -1.98 -2.91 8.46
CA GLY A 140 -1.23 -1.74 8.04
C GLY A 140 -1.79 -1.24 6.71
N TYR A 141 -2.00 0.06 6.54
CA TYR A 141 -2.54 0.56 5.27
C TYR A 141 -1.99 1.93 4.85
N TYR A 142 -2.09 2.19 3.54
CA TYR A 142 -1.95 3.51 2.95
C TYR A 142 -2.71 3.61 1.63
N PHE A 143 -2.93 4.85 1.17
CA PHE A 143 -3.44 5.12 -0.17
C PHE A 143 -2.37 5.77 -1.04
N ALA A 144 -2.32 5.40 -2.32
CA ALA A 144 -1.51 6.09 -3.32
C ALA A 144 -2.43 6.83 -4.30
N HIS A 145 -2.25 8.13 -4.42
CA HIS A 145 -2.94 8.97 -5.40
C HIS A 145 -2.10 9.06 -6.67
N ARG A 146 -2.48 8.31 -7.70
CA ARG A 146 -1.73 8.21 -8.97
C ARG A 146 -1.58 9.53 -9.72
N PRO A 147 -2.60 10.40 -9.85
CA PRO A 147 -2.46 11.65 -10.61
C PRO A 147 -1.41 12.59 -10.02
N ASN A 148 -1.35 12.71 -8.70
CA ASN A 148 -0.36 13.57 -8.04
C ASN A 148 0.94 12.85 -7.71
N GLN A 149 0.97 11.51 -7.87
CA GLN A 149 2.10 10.65 -7.50
C GLN A 149 2.46 10.83 -6.02
N THR A 150 1.46 10.77 -5.13
CA THR A 150 1.64 11.00 -3.70
C THR A 150 1.00 9.90 -2.86
N ILE A 151 1.48 9.73 -1.62
CA ILE A 151 0.85 8.88 -0.61
C ILE A 151 0.00 9.73 0.33
N PHE A 152 -1.11 9.17 0.80
CA PHE A 152 -1.97 9.79 1.80
C PHE A 152 -2.64 8.72 2.69
N TRP A 153 -3.24 9.18 3.79
CA TRP A 153 -3.88 8.33 4.79
C TRP A 153 -5.25 8.90 5.17
N ALA A 154 -6.15 8.04 5.62
CA ALA A 154 -7.42 8.45 6.20
C ALA A 154 -7.30 8.79 7.71
N HIS A 155 -6.24 8.31 8.36
CA HIS A 155 -5.89 8.62 9.74
C HIS A 155 -4.67 9.54 9.80
N ASP A 156 -4.52 10.21 10.94
CA ASP A 156 -3.33 10.97 11.24
C ASP A 156 -2.08 10.09 11.16
N PHE A 157 -1.17 10.48 10.27
CA PHE A 157 0.11 9.85 10.12
C PHE A 157 1.19 10.83 10.61
N PRO A 158 1.97 10.51 11.66
CA PRO A 158 2.97 11.41 12.23
C PRO A 158 4.23 11.47 11.36
N ALA A 159 4.08 11.99 10.13
CA ALA A 159 5.08 11.98 9.07
C ALA A 159 6.40 12.63 9.48
N SER A 160 6.35 13.69 10.29
CA SER A 160 7.56 14.36 10.80
C SER A 160 8.47 13.46 11.62
N ARG A 161 7.90 12.49 12.33
CA ARG A 161 8.65 11.52 13.16
C ARG A 161 8.95 10.23 12.40
N ARG A 162 8.16 9.87 11.40
CA ARG A 162 8.27 8.57 10.71
C ARG A 162 9.03 8.62 9.38
N LEU A 163 8.98 9.75 8.68
CA LEU A 163 9.55 9.86 7.33
C LEU A 163 10.78 10.76 7.23
N TRP A 164 10.94 11.73 8.14
CA TRP A 164 12.06 12.67 8.09
C TRP A 164 12.52 13.15 9.48
N ALA A 165 12.47 12.27 10.47
CA ALA A 165 12.94 12.59 11.83
C ALA A 165 14.39 13.10 11.86
N ASP A 166 15.23 12.57 10.97
CA ASP A 166 16.66 12.91 10.90
C ASP A 166 16.98 14.11 10.00
N VAL A 167 15.99 14.62 9.25
CA VAL A 167 16.18 15.74 8.31
C VAL A 167 15.84 17.06 9.00
N LYS A 168 16.87 17.78 9.45
CA LYS A 168 16.72 19.12 10.03
C LYS A 168 16.39 20.13 8.93
N GLY A 169 15.27 20.86 9.08
CA GLY A 169 14.96 22.01 8.21
C GLY A 169 13.91 21.77 7.13
N VAL A 170 13.15 20.66 7.19
CA VAL A 170 11.91 20.51 6.41
C VAL A 170 10.92 21.59 6.85
N ARG A 171 10.92 22.73 6.14
CA ARG A 171 10.08 23.91 6.42
C ARG A 171 9.29 24.38 5.20
N SER A 172 9.58 23.83 4.03
CA SER A 172 8.91 24.16 2.77
C SER A 172 7.92 23.07 2.40
N GLU A 173 6.73 23.46 1.94
CA GLU A 173 5.72 22.56 1.40
C GLU A 173 6.28 21.71 0.24
N LEU A 174 7.22 22.26 -0.54
CA LEU A 174 7.87 21.53 -1.63
C LEU A 174 8.71 20.33 -1.13
N HIS A 175 9.37 20.45 0.03
CA HIS A 175 10.13 19.33 0.59
C HIS A 175 9.21 18.20 1.06
N ILE A 176 8.05 18.57 1.63
CA ILE A 176 7.03 17.59 2.03
C ILE A 176 6.48 16.89 0.79
N LEU A 177 6.15 17.65 -0.27
CA LEU A 177 5.68 17.08 -1.54
C LEU A 177 6.69 16.09 -2.13
N HIS A 178 7.97 16.46 -2.22
CA HIS A 178 9.00 15.55 -2.72
C HIS A 178 9.13 14.28 -1.88
N THR A 179 8.95 14.39 -0.56
CA THR A 179 8.96 13.20 0.31
C THR A 179 7.76 12.30 0.04
N MET A 180 6.56 12.87 -0.16
CA MET A 180 5.37 12.09 -0.54
C MET A 180 5.53 11.43 -1.91
N GLN A 181 6.20 12.10 -2.85
CA GLN A 181 6.52 11.55 -4.17
C GLN A 181 7.54 10.41 -4.09
N ALA A 182 8.58 10.54 -3.26
CA ALA A 182 9.52 9.45 -3.02
C ALA A 182 8.82 8.21 -2.47
N GLN A 183 7.89 8.38 -1.52
CA GLN A 183 7.06 7.28 -1.02
C GLN A 183 6.16 6.67 -2.11
N TYR A 184 5.62 7.47 -3.03
CA TYR A 184 4.87 6.95 -4.17
C TYR A 184 5.74 6.08 -5.10
N TRP A 185 6.98 6.50 -5.35
CA TRP A 185 7.90 5.71 -6.16
C TRP A 185 8.26 4.38 -5.48
N GLU A 186 8.37 4.38 -4.15
CA GLU A 186 8.53 3.18 -3.33
C GLU A 186 7.30 2.26 -3.45
N HIS A 187 6.08 2.80 -3.33
CA HIS A 187 4.84 2.04 -3.59
C HIS A 187 4.88 1.35 -4.96
N CYS A 188 5.34 2.05 -6.00
CA CYS A 188 5.45 1.43 -7.32
C CYS A 188 6.59 0.40 -7.44
N ALA A 189 7.65 0.51 -6.64
CA ALA A 189 8.70 -0.50 -6.57
C ALA A 189 8.17 -1.77 -5.89
N LEU A 190 7.40 -1.59 -4.82
CA LEU A 190 6.66 -2.65 -4.13
C LEU A 190 5.62 -3.28 -5.05
N PHE A 191 4.84 -2.52 -5.82
CA PHE A 191 3.75 -3.06 -6.65
C PHE A 191 3.87 -2.68 -8.13
N PRO A 192 4.81 -3.27 -8.91
CA PRO A 192 5.12 -2.82 -10.27
C PRO A 192 3.95 -2.86 -11.27
N CYS A 193 2.92 -3.67 -11.01
CA CYS A 193 1.74 -3.71 -11.88
C CYS A 193 0.85 -2.46 -11.77
N SER A 194 0.94 -1.68 -10.68
CA SER A 194 0.24 -0.39 -10.56
C SER A 194 0.69 0.59 -11.66
N ARG A 195 2.00 0.59 -11.99
CA ARG A 195 2.55 1.40 -13.10
C ARG A 195 2.03 1.02 -14.48
N ARG A 196 1.68 -0.25 -14.73
CA ARG A 196 1.22 -0.68 -16.06
C ARG A 196 -0.14 -0.07 -16.41
N ARG A 197 -0.96 0.24 -15.42
CA ARG A 197 -2.25 0.93 -15.60
C ARG A 197 -2.09 2.43 -15.86
N HIS A 198 -0.98 3.04 -15.43
CA HIS A 198 -0.63 4.43 -15.76
C HIS A 198 -0.26 4.65 -17.24
N ARG A 199 -0.05 3.57 -18.00
CA ARG A 199 0.59 3.62 -19.32
C ARG A 199 -0.37 4.03 -20.44
N LYS A 200 -0.85 5.28 -20.40
CA LYS A 200 -1.10 6.08 -21.61
C LYS A 200 -0.03 7.14 -21.88
N GLN A 201 0.89 7.42 -20.95
CA GLN A 201 2.04 8.27 -21.25
C GLN A 201 3.15 8.04 -20.22
N LEU A 202 4.38 7.91 -20.73
CA LEU A 202 5.68 8.25 -20.14
C LEU A 202 6.75 7.18 -20.40
N THR A 203 7.83 7.67 -21.00
CA THR A 203 9.03 6.97 -21.45
C THR A 203 10.06 6.83 -20.34
N LYS A 204 10.97 5.87 -20.55
CA LYS A 204 11.85 5.15 -19.63
C LYS A 204 12.88 5.97 -18.78
N CYS A 205 12.82 7.30 -18.71
CA CYS A 205 14.00 8.11 -18.32
C CYS A 205 14.02 8.72 -16.90
N GLU A 206 12.96 8.68 -16.09
CA GLU A 206 12.95 9.46 -14.83
C GLU A 206 13.46 8.70 -13.58
N ILE A 207 13.66 7.38 -13.67
CA ILE A 207 13.94 6.52 -12.51
C ILE A 207 15.35 6.75 -11.92
N PHE A 208 16.34 7.13 -12.72
CA PHE A 208 17.72 7.30 -12.22
C PHE A 208 18.02 8.69 -11.65
N SER A 209 17.18 9.71 -11.87
CA SER A 209 17.50 11.08 -11.43
C SER A 209 17.11 11.37 -9.98
N PHE A 210 16.15 10.65 -9.39
CA PHE A 210 15.63 10.98 -8.06
C PHE A 210 16.44 10.38 -6.90
N MET A 211 17.13 9.26 -7.10
CA MET A 211 17.96 8.67 -6.04
C MET A 211 19.29 9.41 -5.81
N GLU A 212 19.79 10.19 -6.78
CA GLU A 212 21.00 11.00 -6.58
C GLU A 212 20.75 12.29 -5.78
N PHE A 213 19.51 12.79 -5.71
CA PHE A 213 19.20 14.05 -5.01
C PHE A 213 18.98 13.91 -3.49
N LEU A 214 19.03 12.70 -2.94
CA LEU A 214 18.95 12.46 -1.49
C LEU A 214 20.33 12.26 -0.82
N ILE A 215 21.44 12.39 -1.57
CA ILE A 215 22.81 12.24 -1.04
C ILE A 215 23.62 13.56 -1.04
N LEU A 216 23.02 14.71 -1.37
CA LEU A 216 23.70 16.01 -1.30
C LEU A 216 22.96 17.05 -0.44
#